data_AF-A0A7W5Z6P7-F1
#
_entry.id   AF-A0A7W5Z6P7-F1
#
_cell.length_a   1.000
_cell.length_b   1.000
_cell.length_c   1.000
_cell.angle_alpha   90.00
_cell.angle_beta   90.00
_cell.angle_gamma   90.00
#
_symmetry.space_group_name_H-M   'P 1'
#
loop_
_entity.id
_entity.type
_entity.pdbx_description
1 polymer ?
#
loop_
_entity_poly.entity_id
_entity_poly.type
_entity_poly.pdbx_seq_one_letter_code
_entity_poly.pdbx_strand_id
1 'polypeptide(L)'
;MTLYEKFEQVVIFVLSVIIAAIVVASVWALMREVVNRLVLGAFDTLDYATFQVVFGMIFTVVIALEFKRSLLVATERSFGILQVRTVVLIALLAIARKFIILDLGETEPAKIAALAAAALALGAVHWLVRDQDRRELGDRTTT
;
A
#
# COMPACT_ATOMS: atom_id res chain seq x y z
N MET A 1 10.70 31.50 6.48
CA MET A 1 9.89 30.46 5.81
C MET A 1 9.57 30.92 4.41
N THR A 2 10.03 30.17 3.41
CA THR A 2 9.81 30.48 1.99
C THR A 2 8.33 30.22 1.63
N LEU A 3 7.81 30.84 0.58
CA LEU A 3 6.42 30.59 0.12
C LEU A 3 6.18 29.11 -0.22
N TYR A 4 7.23 28.42 -0.66
CA TYR A 4 7.22 26.99 -0.98
C TYR A 4 6.96 26.12 0.27
N GLU A 5 7.66 26.38 1.38
CA GLU A 5 7.46 25.64 2.64
C GLU A 5 6.04 25.81 3.20
N LYS A 6 5.47 27.02 3.10
CA LYS A 6 4.07 27.27 3.51
C LYS A 6 3.07 26.51 2.65
N PHE A 7 3.27 26.51 1.33
CA PHE A 7 2.43 25.75 0.40
C PHE A 7 2.47 24.26 0.72
N GLU A 8 3.66 23.72 0.91
CA GLU A 8 3.86 22.31 1.24
C GLU A 8 3.19 21.93 2.57
N GLN A 9 3.37 22.72 3.63
CA GLN A 9 2.77 22.45 4.92
C GLN A 9 1.24 22.42 4.83
N VAL A 10 0.64 23.29 4.01
CA VAL A 10 -0.80 23.27 3.72
C VAL A 10 -1.19 21.97 3.00
N VAL A 11 -0.44 21.55 1.98
CA VAL A 11 -0.72 20.30 1.23
C VAL A 11 -0.62 19.08 2.15
N ILE A 12 0.43 18.98 2.97
CA ILE A 12 0.64 17.91 3.95
C ILE A 12 -0.49 17.86 4.98
N PHE A 13 -0.93 19.02 5.47
CA PHE A 13 -2.05 19.10 6.41
C PHE A 13 -3.35 18.60 5.78
N VAL A 14 -3.68 19.10 4.58
CA VAL A 14 -4.88 18.68 3.83
C VAL A 14 -4.84 17.18 3.56
N LEU A 15 -3.71 16.66 3.08
CA LEU A 15 -3.55 15.24 2.77
C LEU A 15 -3.65 14.37 4.03
N SER A 16 -3.11 14.82 5.16
CA SER A 16 -3.23 14.13 6.45
C SER A 16 -4.68 14.02 6.93
N VAL A 17 -5.48 15.08 6.78
CA VAL A 17 -6.91 15.08 7.12
C VAL A 17 -7.69 14.12 6.21
N ILE A 18 -7.42 14.16 4.90
CA ILE A 18 -8.06 13.27 3.93
C ILE A 18 -7.75 11.80 4.26
N ILE A 19 -6.48 11.47 4.50
CA ILE A 19 -6.09 10.09 4.83
C ILE A 19 -6.76 9.64 6.14
N ALA A 20 -6.82 10.49 7.17
CA ALA A 20 -7.50 10.17 8.41
C ALA A 20 -8.98 9.84 8.19
N ALA A 21 -9.69 10.64 7.38
CA ALA A 21 -11.08 10.37 7.03
C ALA A 21 -11.26 9.04 6.27
N ILE A 22 -10.37 8.75 5.30
CA ILE A 22 -10.37 7.48 4.55
C ILE A 22 -10.16 6.29 5.49
N VAL A 23 -9.22 6.38 6.43
CA VAL A 23 -8.96 5.31 7.40
C VAL A 23 -10.19 5.03 8.25
N VAL A 24 -10.82 6.07 8.81
CA VAL A 24 -12.03 5.92 9.63
C VAL A 24 -13.17 5.30 8.82
N ALA A 25 -13.43 5.82 7.62
CA ALA A 25 -14.47 5.28 6.74
C ALA A 25 -14.20 3.82 6.35
N SER A 26 -12.95 3.47 6.04
CA SER A 26 -12.55 2.12 5.64
C SER A 26 -12.66 1.12 6.78
N VAL A 27 -12.23 1.50 7.99
CA VAL A 27 -12.37 0.65 9.19
C VAL A 27 -13.85 0.45 9.51
N TRP A 28 -14.66 1.51 9.43
CA TRP A 28 -16.10 1.41 9.65
C TRP A 28 -16.78 0.47 8.64
N ALA A 29 -16.44 0.59 7.35
CA ALA A 29 -16.95 -0.29 6.30
C ALA A 29 -16.54 -1.74 6.53
N LEU A 30 -15.27 -1.99 6.87
CA LEU A 30 -14.76 -3.31 7.20
C LEU A 30 -15.49 -3.92 8.40
N MET A 31 -15.67 -3.17 9.48
CA MET A 31 -16.39 -3.62 10.67
C MET A 31 -17.83 -4.01 10.33
N ARG A 32 -18.54 -3.17 9.56
CA ARG A 32 -19.91 -3.45 9.12
C ARG A 32 -19.97 -4.73 8.31
N GLU A 33 -19.06 -4.92 7.37
CA GLU A 33 -19.04 -6.11 6.53
C GLU A 33 -18.76 -7.38 7.34
N VAL A 34 -17.79 -7.32 8.25
CA VAL A 34 -17.44 -8.46 9.12
C VAL A 34 -18.62 -8.81 10.02
N VAL A 35 -19.29 -7.84 10.63
CA VAL A 35 -20.48 -8.11 11.47
C VAL A 35 -21.63 -8.69 10.63
N ASN A 36 -21.93 -8.08 9.48
CA ASN A 36 -23.03 -8.53 8.63
C ASN A 36 -22.81 -9.93 8.07
N ARG A 37 -21.60 -10.24 7.59
CA ARG A 37 -21.31 -11.52 6.95
C ARG A 37 -20.88 -12.62 7.91
N LEU A 38 -20.11 -12.30 8.95
CA LEU A 38 -19.55 -13.31 9.84
C LEU A 38 -20.43 -13.57 11.07
N VAL A 39 -21.13 -12.55 11.58
CA VAL A 39 -21.90 -12.65 12.84
C VAL A 39 -23.40 -12.85 12.58
N LEU A 40 -23.97 -12.13 11.60
CA LEU A 40 -25.42 -12.19 11.32
C LEU A 40 -25.77 -13.17 10.19
N GLY A 41 -24.85 -13.43 9.25
CA GLY A 41 -25.06 -14.29 8.08
C GLY A 41 -24.59 -15.74 8.25
N ALA A 42 -24.73 -16.32 9.45
CA ALA A 42 -24.25 -17.65 9.76
C ALA A 42 -24.64 -18.69 8.68
N PHE A 43 -23.61 -19.25 8.03
CA PHE A 43 -23.63 -20.46 7.20
C PHE A 43 -24.07 -20.40 5.73
N ASP A 44 -24.17 -19.25 5.09
CA ASP A 44 -24.32 -19.23 3.61
C ASP A 44 -22.95 -19.32 2.94
N THR A 45 -22.28 -20.46 3.19
CA THR A 45 -20.96 -20.87 2.68
C THR A 45 -19.80 -19.89 2.94
N LEU A 46 -18.75 -20.39 3.59
CA LEU A 46 -17.40 -19.79 3.62
C LEU A 46 -16.80 -19.76 2.19
N ASP A 47 -17.47 -19.08 1.28
CA ASP A 47 -17.09 -19.02 -0.12
C ASP A 47 -15.85 -18.13 -0.26
N TYR A 48 -14.97 -18.54 -1.17
CA TYR A 48 -13.69 -17.89 -1.41
C TYR A 48 -13.87 -16.39 -1.71
N ALA A 49 -14.95 -16.03 -2.42
CA ALA A 49 -15.31 -14.66 -2.74
C ALA A 49 -15.52 -13.77 -1.49
N THR A 50 -16.15 -14.28 -0.42
CA THR A 50 -16.38 -13.50 0.81
C THR A 50 -15.06 -13.17 1.50
N PHE A 51 -14.12 -14.11 1.55
CA PHE A 51 -12.79 -13.85 2.09
C PHE A 51 -12.02 -12.84 1.25
N GLN A 52 -12.07 -12.93 -0.08
CA GLN A 52 -11.42 -11.97 -0.97
C GLN A 52 -11.91 -10.54 -0.72
N VAL A 53 -13.21 -10.33 -0.53
CA VAL A 53 -13.79 -9.02 -0.23
C VAL A 53 -13.25 -8.49 1.11
N VAL A 54 -13.26 -9.30 2.16
CA VAL A 54 -12.77 -8.90 3.49
C VAL A 54 -11.27 -8.57 3.47
N PHE A 55 -10.45 -9.45 2.90
CA PHE A 55 -9.01 -9.19 2.75
C PHE A 55 -8.75 -7.95 1.89
N GLY A 56 -9.51 -7.76 0.80
CA GLY A 56 -9.41 -6.58 -0.06
C GLY A 56 -9.69 -5.25 0.67
N MET A 57 -10.62 -5.26 1.63
CA MET A 57 -10.87 -4.10 2.50
C MET A 57 -9.79 -3.93 3.58
N ILE A 58 -9.29 -5.01 4.17
CA ILE A 58 -8.16 -4.95 5.11
C ILE A 58 -6.94 -4.31 4.43
N PHE A 59 -6.61 -4.72 3.20
CA PHE A 59 -5.52 -4.10 2.44
C PHE A 59 -5.77 -2.62 2.17
N THR A 60 -7.03 -2.21 1.97
CA THR A 60 -7.38 -0.78 1.80
C THR A 60 -7.03 0.02 3.05
N VAL A 61 -7.35 -0.52 4.24
CA VAL A 61 -6.99 0.10 5.53
C VAL A 61 -5.47 0.15 5.72
N VAL A 62 -4.77 -0.97 5.47
CA VAL A 62 -3.31 -1.05 5.61
C VAL A 62 -2.61 -0.07 4.68
N ILE A 63 -3.03 0.03 3.41
CA ILE A 63 -2.49 0.98 2.44
C ILE A 63 -2.68 2.41 2.93
N ALA A 64 -3.86 2.77 3.44
CA ALA A 64 -4.12 4.12 3.95
C ALA A 64 -3.24 4.46 5.17
N LEU A 65 -3.05 3.51 6.09
CA LEU A 65 -2.16 3.68 7.25
C LEU A 65 -0.69 3.82 6.83
N GLU A 66 -0.25 3.01 5.85
CA GLU A 66 1.10 3.06 5.30
C GLU A 66 1.35 4.40 4.61
N PHE A 67 0.39 4.92 3.84
CA PHE A 67 0.47 6.25 3.22
C PHE A 67 0.58 7.36 4.27
N LYS A 68 -0.22 7.31 5.35
CA LYS A 68 -0.11 8.28 6.47
C LYS A 68 1.31 8.27 7.05
N ARG A 69 1.87 7.09 7.30
CA ARG A 69 3.23 6.93 7.85
C ARG A 69 4.29 7.44 6.87
N SER A 70 4.20 7.08 5.60
CA SER A 70 5.12 7.52 4.54
C SER A 70 5.14 9.04 4.42
N LEU A 71 3.97 9.69 4.49
CA LEU A 71 3.84 11.15 4.46
C LEU A 71 4.46 11.81 5.69
N LEU A 72 4.20 11.28 6.90
CA LEU A 72 4.79 11.81 8.13
C LEU A 72 6.32 11.72 8.13
N VAL A 73 6.88 10.59 7.69
CA VAL A 73 8.33 10.40 7.57
C VAL A 73 8.95 11.40 6.56
N ALA A 74 8.23 11.73 5.48
CA ALA A 74 8.67 12.73 4.52
C ALA A 74 8.72 14.16 5.10
N THR A 75 7.92 14.44 6.14
CA THR A 75 7.85 15.76 6.78
C THR A 75 8.96 15.94 7.84
N GLU A 76 9.38 14.87 8.53
CA GLU A 76 10.39 14.93 9.60
C GLU A 76 11.83 15.15 9.11
N ARG A 77 12.14 14.74 7.88
CA ARG A 77 13.44 14.99 7.25
C ARG A 77 13.24 15.99 6.13
N SER A 78 13.50 17.27 6.39
CA SER A 78 13.64 18.36 5.40
C SER A 78 14.03 17.81 4.02
N PHE A 79 13.02 17.55 3.19
CA PHE A 79 13.04 16.83 1.91
C PHE A 79 14.25 15.94 1.62
N GLY A 80 14.50 14.95 2.47
CA GLY A 80 15.24 13.78 2.04
C GLY A 80 14.29 12.87 1.27
N ILE A 81 14.38 12.86 -0.06
CA ILE A 81 13.83 11.87 -1.02
C ILE A 81 12.95 10.83 -0.33
N LEU A 82 11.62 10.94 -0.48
CA LEU A 82 10.64 9.89 -0.12
C LEU A 82 11.31 8.54 -0.39
N GLN A 83 11.66 7.81 0.68
CA GLN A 83 12.61 6.71 0.59
C GLN A 83 12.13 5.79 -0.53
N VAL A 84 12.87 5.74 -1.63
CA VAL A 84 12.42 5.10 -2.87
C VAL A 84 11.98 3.67 -2.58
N ARG A 85 12.70 3.02 -1.65
CA ARG A 85 12.35 1.73 -1.07
C ARG A 85 10.92 1.63 -0.53
N THR A 86 10.46 2.58 0.29
CA THR A 86 9.11 2.58 0.87
C THR A 86 8.05 2.73 -0.22
N VAL A 87 8.28 3.60 -1.20
CA VAL A 87 7.35 3.76 -2.34
C VAL A 87 7.27 2.49 -3.17
N VAL A 88 8.40 1.83 -3.44
CA VAL A 88 8.45 0.55 -4.18
C VAL A 88 7.75 -0.56 -3.38
N LEU A 89 7.92 -0.61 -2.06
CA LEU A 89 7.21 -1.57 -1.20
C LEU A 89 5.70 -1.36 -1.22
N ILE A 90 5.23 -0.10 -1.19
CA ILE A 90 3.81 0.23 -1.34
C ILE A 90 3.28 -0.21 -2.71
N ALA A 91 4.07 0.00 -3.78
CA ALA A 91 3.70 -0.43 -5.13
C ALA A 91 3.60 -1.97 -5.24
N LEU A 92 4.57 -2.69 -4.66
CA LEU A 92 4.54 -4.16 -4.56
C LEU A 92 3.33 -4.66 -3.77
N LEU A 93 3.02 -4.04 -2.63
CA LEU A 93 1.83 -4.35 -1.82
C LEU A 93 0.53 -4.12 -2.62
N ALA A 94 0.47 -3.05 -3.41
CA ALA A 94 -0.68 -2.75 -4.27
C ALA A 94 -0.89 -3.79 -5.38
N ILE A 95 0.19 -4.30 -6.00
CA ILE A 95 0.09 -5.41 -6.96
C ILE A 95 -0.29 -6.72 -6.25
N ALA A 96 0.29 -7.00 -5.09
CA ALA A 96 -0.04 -8.19 -4.30
C ALA A 96 -1.53 -8.22 -3.94
N ARG A 97 -2.13 -7.06 -3.59
CA ARG A 97 -3.57 -6.94 -3.38
C ARG A 97 -4.38 -7.33 -4.61
N LYS A 98 -3.98 -6.89 -5.81
CA LYS A 98 -4.66 -7.28 -7.07
C LYS A 98 -4.60 -8.78 -7.33
N PHE A 99 -3.52 -9.44 -6.93
CA PHE A 99 -3.38 -10.91 -7.01
C PHE A 99 -4.31 -11.63 -6.02
N ILE A 100 -4.43 -11.14 -4.79
CA ILE A 100 -5.23 -11.82 -3.75
C ILE A 100 -6.74 -11.76 -4.07
N ILE A 101 -7.19 -10.66 -4.67
CA ILE A 101 -8.60 -10.46 -5.07
C ILE A 101 -8.90 -11.15 -6.42
N LEU A 102 -7.90 -11.68 -7.12
CA LEU A 102 -8.08 -12.29 -8.42
C LEU A 102 -8.77 -13.65 -8.29
N ASP A 103 -9.90 -13.83 -8.96
CA ASP A 103 -10.54 -15.15 -9.08
C ASP A 103 -9.93 -15.92 -10.26
N LEU A 104 -9.11 -16.93 -9.96
CA LEU A 104 -8.42 -17.74 -10.95
C LEU A 104 -9.38 -18.61 -11.79
N GLY A 105 -10.63 -18.81 -11.36
CA GLY A 105 -11.64 -19.58 -12.09
C GLY A 105 -12.27 -18.81 -13.26
N GLU A 106 -12.44 -17.49 -13.12
CA GLU A 106 -13.08 -16.64 -14.13
C GLU A 106 -12.10 -15.76 -14.91
N THR A 107 -10.88 -15.59 -14.41
CA THR A 107 -9.92 -14.66 -15.01
C THR A 107 -9.19 -15.26 -16.20
N GLU A 108 -9.24 -14.55 -17.34
CA GLU A 108 -8.48 -14.89 -18.54
C GLU A 108 -6.96 -15.06 -18.25
N PRO A 109 -6.32 -16.14 -18.73
CA PRO A 109 -4.90 -16.42 -18.47
C PRO A 109 -3.96 -15.27 -18.86
N ALA A 110 -4.31 -14.50 -19.89
CA ALA A 110 -3.56 -13.33 -20.33
C ALA A 110 -3.44 -12.25 -19.23
N LYS A 111 -4.50 -12.04 -18.44
CA LYS A 111 -4.49 -11.07 -17.33
C LYS A 111 -3.60 -11.54 -16.18
N ILE A 112 -3.61 -12.83 -15.89
CA ILE A 112 -2.74 -13.44 -14.87
C ILE A 112 -1.26 -13.28 -15.29
N ALA A 113 -0.94 -13.55 -16.55
CA ALA A 113 0.40 -13.36 -17.10
C ALA A 113 0.87 -11.89 -17.04
N ALA A 114 -0.02 -10.94 -17.38
CA ALA A 114 0.28 -9.51 -17.30
C ALA A 114 0.56 -9.05 -15.86
N LEU A 115 -0.24 -9.52 -14.89
CA LEU A 115 -0.01 -9.24 -13.47
C LEU A 115 1.31 -9.85 -12.98
N ALA A 116 1.65 -11.07 -13.40
CA ALA A 116 2.91 -11.73 -13.05
C ALA A 116 4.11 -10.98 -13.62
N ALA A 117 4.04 -10.55 -14.87
CA ALA A 117 5.07 -9.72 -15.51
C ALA A 117 5.26 -8.39 -14.77
N ALA A 118 4.17 -7.72 -14.38
CA ALA A 118 4.23 -6.49 -13.60
C ALA A 118 4.85 -6.69 -12.21
N ALA A 119 4.51 -7.80 -11.53
CA ALA A 119 5.11 -8.16 -10.24
C ALA A 119 6.61 -8.44 -10.36
N LEU A 120 7.05 -9.16 -11.40
CA LEU A 120 8.46 -9.42 -11.67
C LEU A 120 9.23 -8.13 -11.98
N ALA A 121 8.65 -7.24 -12.79
CA ALA A 121 9.26 -5.95 -13.10
C ALA A 121 9.46 -5.09 -11.84
N LEU A 122 8.45 -4.98 -10.97
CA LEU A 122 8.60 -4.27 -9.69
C LEU A 122 9.58 -4.97 -8.74
N GLY A 123 9.61 -6.31 -8.73
CA GLY A 123 10.58 -7.08 -7.96
C GLY A 123 12.02 -6.79 -8.38
N ALA A 124 12.27 -6.67 -9.69
CA ALA A 124 13.57 -6.29 -10.24
C ALA A 124 13.97 -4.86 -9.85
N VAL A 125 13.04 -3.90 -9.91
CA VAL A 125 13.28 -2.52 -9.45
C VAL A 125 13.62 -2.49 -7.97
N HIS A 126 12.88 -3.23 -7.13
CA HIS A 126 13.18 -3.32 -5.70
C HIS A 126 14.55 -3.93 -5.41
N TRP A 127 14.95 -4.96 -6.17
CA TRP A 127 16.27 -5.57 -6.03
C TRP A 127 17.39 -4.58 -6.38
N LEU A 128 17.25 -3.82 -7.47
CA LEU A 128 18.24 -2.85 -7.91
C LEU A 128 18.40 -1.69 -6.91
N VAL A 129 17.28 -1.13 -6.42
CA VAL A 129 17.30 -0.07 -5.39
C VAL A 129 17.98 -0.58 -4.12
N ARG A 130 17.68 -1.82 -3.70
CA ARG A 130 18.31 -2.44 -2.52
C ARG A 130 19.82 -2.69 -2.72
N ASP A 131 20.26 -3.03 -3.92
CA ASP A 131 21.68 -3.25 -4.20
C ASP A 131 22.48 -1.95 -4.18
N GLN A 132 21.91 -0.85 -4.68
CA GLN A 132 22.53 0.48 -4.62
C GLN A 132 22.70 0.97 -3.17
N ASP A 133 21.66 0.87 -2.34
CA ASP A 133 21.74 1.22 -0.91
C ASP A 133 22.87 0.45 -0.19
N ARG A 134 23.08 -0.83 -0.54
CA ARG A 134 24.14 -1.68 0.06
C ARG A 134 25.55 -1.26 -0.35
N ARG A 135 25.73 -0.78 -1.59
CA ARG A 135 27.02 -0.30 -2.09
C ARG A 135 27.42 1.03 -1.43
N GLU A 136 26.47 1.96 -1.27
CA GLU A 136 26.72 3.25 -0.62
C GLU A 136 27.08 3.11 0.88
N LEU A 137 26.51 2.12 1.56
CA LEU A 137 26.86 1.81 2.96
C LEU A 137 28.25 1.17 3.09
N GLY A 138 28.73 0.44 2.09
CA GLY A 138 30.06 -0.20 2.10
C GLY A 138 31.21 0.81 2.00
N ASP A 139 31.08 1.81 1.13
CA ASP A 139 32.11 2.82 0.84
C ASP A 139 32.40 3.74 2.04
N ARG A 140 31.41 3.95 2.93
CA ARG A 140 31.55 4.77 4.14
C ARG A 140 32.32 4.11 5.27
N THR A 141 32.56 2.80 5.19
CA THR A 141 33.30 2.03 6.21
C THR A 141 34.79 1.91 5.89
N THR A 142 35.20 2.28 4.67
CA THR A 142 36.58 2.18 4.17
C THR A 142 37.31 3.52 4.08
N THR A 143 36.69 4.61 4.56
CA THR A 143 37.31 5.95 4.70
C THR A 143 37.44 6.27 6.18
#